data_AF-A0A7G2M1G1-F1
#
_entry.id   AF-A0A7G2M1G1-F1
#
_cell.length_a   1.000
_cell.length_b   1.000
_cell.length_c   1.000
_cell.angle_alpha   90.00
_cell.angle_beta   90.00
_cell.angle_gamma   90.00
#
_symmetry.space_group_name_H-M   'P 1'
#
loop_
_entity.id
_entity.type
_entity.pdbx_description
1 polymer ?
#
loop_
_entity_poly.entity_id
_entity_poly.type
_entity_poly.pdbx_seq_one_letter_code
_entity_poly.pdbx_strand_id
1 'polypeptide(L)'
;HLKQAGLESLDVTLSTSDAAFSGAVDASVLFAESARPAGLNIDVKREPDDGYWSNVWLQKPFCCSYWGGRPTPDLMFSTGYAADAEWNETKWDNERFNELLLQARPELD
;
A
#
# COMPACT_ATOMS: atom_id res chain seq x y z
N HIS A 1 7.18 14.34 -10.60
CA HIS A 1 6.79 13.26 -11.53
C HIS A 1 5.45 13.52 -12.25
N LEU A 2 4.42 14.11 -11.63
CA LEU A 2 3.14 14.41 -12.33
C LEU A 2 3.32 15.12 -13.69
N LYS A 3 4.12 16.20 -13.72
CA LYS A 3 4.45 16.89 -14.99
C LYS A 3 5.09 15.99 -16.05
N GLN A 4 5.95 15.05 -15.64
CA GLN A 4 6.57 14.09 -16.57
C GLN A 4 5.54 13.07 -17.08
N ALA A 5 4.54 12.73 -16.26
CA ALA A 5 3.39 11.94 -16.65
C ALA A 5 2.34 12.75 -17.46
N GLY A 6 2.63 14.02 -17.80
CA GLY A 6 1.72 14.89 -18.54
C GLY A 6 0.53 15.41 -17.72
N LEU A 7 0.61 15.34 -16.39
CA LEU A 7 -0.45 15.76 -15.47
C LEU A 7 -0.05 17.05 -14.74
N GLU A 8 -0.98 18.00 -14.67
CA GLU A 8 -0.85 19.20 -13.85
C GLU A 8 -1.36 18.96 -12.42
N SER A 9 -2.42 18.17 -12.29
CA SER A 9 -2.98 17.70 -11.02
C SER A 9 -3.42 16.24 -11.12
N LEU A 10 -3.61 15.60 -9.97
CA LEU A 10 -4.15 14.27 -9.85
C LEU A 10 -5.11 14.22 -8.66
N ASP A 11 -6.36 13.86 -8.92
CA ASP A 11 -7.38 13.63 -7.90
C ASP A 11 -7.43 12.14 -7.55
N VAL A 12 -7.29 11.82 -6.27
CA VAL A 12 -7.35 10.44 -5.75
C VAL A 12 -8.10 10.38 -4.43
N THR A 13 -8.76 9.27 -4.15
CA THR A 13 -9.38 9.01 -2.85
C THR A 13 -8.49 8.08 -2.03
N LEU A 14 -8.14 8.48 -0.81
CA LEU A 14 -7.46 7.65 0.18
C LEU A 14 -8.50 7.10 1.17
N SER A 15 -8.81 5.81 1.07
CA SER A 15 -9.65 5.14 2.06
C SER A 15 -8.86 4.85 3.34
N THR A 16 -9.38 5.26 4.49
CA THR A 16 -8.69 5.14 5.78
C THR A 16 -9.65 4.75 6.91
N SER A 17 -9.13 4.15 7.98
CA SER A 17 -9.88 3.75 9.17
C SER A 17 -8.91 3.56 10.32
N ASP A 18 -9.36 3.82 11.56
CA ASP A 18 -8.57 3.55 12.76
C ASP A 18 -8.38 2.04 12.99
N ALA A 19 -9.13 1.18 12.30
CA ALA A 19 -8.87 -0.26 12.23
C ALA A 19 -7.54 -0.58 11.56
N ALA A 20 -7.07 0.25 10.61
CA ALA A 20 -5.77 0.07 9.97
C ALA A 20 -4.63 0.34 10.95
N PHE A 21 -4.63 1.48 11.62
CA PHE A 21 -3.75 1.76 12.75
C PHE A 21 -4.28 2.96 13.53
N SER A 22 -3.91 3.05 14.81
CA SER A 22 -4.31 4.18 15.65
C SER A 22 -3.78 5.49 15.06
N GLY A 23 -4.68 6.43 14.76
CA GLY A 23 -4.35 7.72 14.17
C GLY A 23 -4.25 7.72 12.64
N ALA A 24 -4.70 6.66 11.96
CA ALA A 24 -4.67 6.58 10.50
C ALA A 24 -5.45 7.69 9.81
N VAL A 25 -6.59 8.11 10.38
CA VAL A 25 -7.40 9.19 9.83
C VAL A 25 -6.65 10.52 9.86
N ASP A 26 -6.07 10.88 11.01
CA ASP A 26 -5.31 12.13 11.17
C ASP A 26 -4.04 12.13 10.29
N ALA A 27 -3.35 10.99 10.21
CA ALA A 27 -2.20 10.83 9.33
C ALA A 27 -2.58 11.03 7.85
N SER A 28 -3.75 10.52 7.44
CA SER A 28 -4.26 10.67 6.07
C SER A 28 -4.57 12.12 5.73
N VAL A 29 -5.18 12.86 6.67
CA VAL A 29 -5.43 14.30 6.50
C VAL A 29 -4.12 15.07 6.37
N LEU A 30 -3.14 14.79 7.24
CA LEU A 30 -1.83 15.43 7.16
C LEU A 30 -1.12 15.12 5.83
N PHE A 31 -1.22 13.88 5.35
CA PHE A 31 -0.68 13.48 4.05
C PHE A 31 -1.33 14.24 2.89
N ALA A 32 -2.66 14.37 2.91
CA ALA A 32 -3.41 15.13 1.91
C ALA A 32 -3.00 16.60 1.85
N GLU A 33 -2.90 17.27 3.01
CA GLU A 33 -2.44 18.67 3.09
C GLU A 33 -1.01 18.83 2.58
N SER A 34 -0.12 17.89 2.91
CA SER A 34 1.29 17.92 2.50
C SER A 34 1.46 17.67 1.00
N ALA A 35 0.56 16.89 0.39
CA ALA A 35 0.60 16.54 -1.03
C ALA A 35 0.00 17.63 -1.94
N ARG A 36 -0.93 18.45 -1.43
CA ARG A 36 -1.65 19.47 -2.21
C ARG A 36 -0.74 20.43 -2.99
N PRO A 37 0.36 20.98 -2.45
CA PRO A 37 1.26 21.86 -3.22
C PRO A 37 1.93 21.19 -4.42
N ALA A 38 1.98 19.85 -4.44
CA ALA A 38 2.52 19.08 -5.56
C ALA A 38 1.47 18.79 -6.65
N GLY A 39 0.22 19.26 -6.50
CA GLY A 39 -0.89 18.99 -7.41
C GLY A 39 -1.63 17.68 -7.13
N LEU A 40 -1.38 17.04 -5.99
CA LEU A 40 -2.11 15.85 -5.53
C LEU A 40 -3.30 16.26 -4.67
N ASN A 41 -4.50 16.14 -5.23
CA ASN A 41 -5.76 16.40 -4.54
C ASN A 41 -6.25 15.09 -3.93
N ILE A 42 -5.93 14.86 -2.66
CA ILE A 42 -6.29 13.63 -1.96
C ILE A 42 -7.59 13.86 -1.19
N ASP A 43 -8.65 13.15 -1.58
CA ASP A 43 -9.90 13.04 -0.82
C ASP A 43 -9.76 11.95 0.24
N VAL A 44 -9.75 12.33 1.52
CA VAL A 44 -9.61 11.38 2.63
C VAL A 44 -10.98 10.83 2.99
N LYS A 45 -11.19 9.55 2.69
CA LYS A 45 -12.43 8.85 2.98
C LYS A 45 -12.28 7.97 4.20
N ARG A 46 -12.87 8.38 5.32
CA ARG A 46 -12.99 7.52 6.50
C ARG A 46 -14.02 6.42 6.23
N GLU A 47 -13.57 5.18 6.25
CA GLU A 47 -14.38 3.97 6.13
C GLU A 47 -14.75 3.43 7.52
N PRO A 48 -15.83 2.64 7.66
CA PRO A 48 -16.14 1.94 8.90
C PRO A 48 -15.01 0.99 9.31
N ASP A 49 -14.73 0.96 10.61
CA ASP A 49 -13.74 0.04 11.19
C ASP A 49 -14.18 -1.42 11.02
N ASP A 50 -15.48 -1.68 11.20
CA ASP A 50 -16.07 -2.99 10.95
C ASP A 50 -16.09 -3.30 9.44
N GLY A 51 -15.56 -4.47 9.09
CA GLY A 51 -15.44 -4.91 7.70
C GLY A 51 -14.37 -4.20 6.87
N TYR A 52 -13.51 -3.34 7.46
CA TYR A 52 -12.44 -2.65 6.74
C TYR A 52 -11.56 -3.63 5.93
N TRP A 53 -11.14 -4.72 6.58
CA TRP A 53 -10.27 -5.73 5.97
C TRP A 53 -10.92 -6.53 4.85
N SER A 54 -12.26 -6.57 4.80
CA SER A 54 -13.00 -7.32 3.79
C SER A 54 -13.46 -6.42 2.63
N ASN A 55 -13.80 -5.17 2.92
CA ASN A 55 -14.46 -4.26 1.98
C ASN A 55 -13.55 -3.16 1.42
N VAL A 56 -12.38 -2.94 2.05
CA VAL A 56 -11.46 -1.84 1.71
C VAL A 56 -10.08 -2.40 1.36
N TRP A 57 -9.46 -3.10 2.30
CA TRP A 57 -8.14 -3.69 2.12
C TRP A 57 -8.15 -4.71 0.97
N LEU A 58 -7.18 -4.64 0.07
CA LEU A 58 -7.10 -5.41 -1.18
C LEU A 58 -8.25 -5.20 -2.18
N GLN A 59 -9.28 -4.41 -1.85
CA GLN A 59 -10.43 -4.11 -2.71
C GLN A 59 -10.34 -2.73 -3.35
N LYS A 60 -9.75 -1.75 -2.67
CA LYS A 60 -9.63 -0.37 -3.14
C LYS A 60 -8.21 -0.05 -3.59
N PRO A 61 -8.05 0.81 -4.61
CA PRO A 61 -6.75 1.07 -5.23
C PRO A 61 -5.81 1.90 -4.35
N PHE A 62 -6.32 2.61 -3.35
CA PHE A 62 -5.52 3.42 -2.44
C PHE A 62 -6.16 3.47 -1.05
N CYS A 63 -5.53 2.80 -0.08
CA CYS A 63 -6.01 2.74 1.30
C CYS A 63 -4.87 2.67 2.32
N CYS A 64 -5.17 3.00 3.58
CA CYS A 64 -4.26 2.76 4.68
C CYS A 64 -4.20 1.27 5.05
N SER A 65 -3.03 0.79 5.41
CA SER A 65 -2.83 -0.55 5.97
C SER A 65 -1.62 -0.54 6.88
N TYR A 66 -1.30 -1.69 7.46
CA TYR A 66 -0.09 -1.87 8.25
C TYR A 66 0.43 -3.28 8.08
N TRP A 67 1.73 -3.45 8.35
CA TRP A 67 2.37 -4.76 8.38
C TRP A 67 3.14 -4.92 9.69
N GLY A 68 2.91 -6.05 10.35
CA GLY A 68 3.84 -6.52 11.37
C GLY A 68 5.12 -7.06 10.72
N GLY A 69 6.25 -6.97 11.42
CA GLY A 69 7.50 -7.60 10.97
C GLY A 69 7.35 -9.11 10.75
N ARG A 70 8.30 -9.71 10.02
CA ARG A 70 8.43 -11.16 9.87
C ARG A 70 9.84 -11.59 10.29
N PRO A 71 10.02 -12.81 10.82
CA PRO A 71 11.34 -13.30 11.24
C PRO A 71 12.38 -13.36 10.12
N THR A 72 11.94 -13.49 8.86
CA THR A 72 12.82 -13.53 7.68
C THR A 72 12.32 -12.61 6.58
N PRO A 73 13.22 -12.07 5.73
CA PRO A 73 12.83 -11.34 4.52
C PRO A 73 11.97 -12.20 3.57
N ASP A 74 12.32 -13.49 3.38
CA ASP A 74 11.55 -14.40 2.54
C ASP A 74 10.08 -14.49 2.96
N LEU A 75 9.80 -14.57 4.27
CA LEU A 75 8.43 -14.63 4.75
C LEU A 75 7.68 -13.32 4.48
N MET A 76 8.34 -12.17 4.60
CA MET A 76 7.73 -10.88 4.25
C MET A 76 7.45 -10.79 2.74
N PHE A 77 8.44 -11.09 1.92
CA PHE A 77 8.36 -10.99 0.46
C PHE A 77 7.34 -11.96 -0.12
N SER A 78 7.35 -13.21 0.34
CA SER A 78 6.39 -14.24 -0.11
C SER A 78 4.95 -13.93 0.31
N THR A 79 4.74 -13.15 1.37
CA THR A 79 3.39 -12.83 1.87
C THR A 79 2.82 -11.55 1.25
N GLY A 80 3.65 -10.53 1.00
CA GLY A 80 3.18 -9.19 0.60
C GLY A 80 3.63 -8.72 -0.78
N TYR A 81 4.59 -9.39 -1.43
CA TYR A 81 5.25 -8.86 -2.63
C TYR A 81 5.36 -9.85 -3.79
N ALA A 82 5.35 -11.16 -3.54
CA ALA A 82 5.32 -12.13 -4.64
C ALA A 82 4.10 -11.90 -5.52
N ALA A 83 4.24 -12.13 -6.83
CA ALA A 83 3.18 -11.83 -7.80
C ALA A 83 1.87 -12.58 -7.48
N ASP A 84 1.99 -13.80 -6.93
CA ASP A 84 0.88 -14.67 -6.53
C ASP A 84 0.50 -14.54 -5.04
N ALA A 85 1.11 -13.63 -4.29
CA ALA A 85 0.83 -13.47 -2.88
C ALA A 85 -0.60 -12.93 -2.65
N GLU A 86 -1.38 -13.63 -1.82
CA GLU A 86 -2.77 -13.25 -1.53
C GLU A 86 -2.89 -11.84 -0.94
N TRP A 87 -1.88 -11.39 -0.18
CA TRP A 87 -1.85 -10.08 0.46
C TRP A 87 -0.96 -9.07 -0.27
N ASN A 88 -0.75 -9.27 -1.58
CA ASN A 88 -0.10 -8.28 -2.43
C ASN A 88 -1.02 -7.06 -2.64
N GLU A 89 -0.87 -6.07 -1.77
CA GLU A 89 -1.72 -4.88 -1.73
C GLU A 89 -1.51 -3.95 -2.90
N THR A 90 -0.26 -3.83 -3.34
CA THR A 90 0.13 -2.92 -4.43
C THR A 90 -0.07 -3.55 -5.80
N LYS A 91 -0.45 -4.84 -5.85
CA LYS A 91 -0.48 -5.66 -7.07
C LYS A 91 0.86 -5.62 -7.80
N TRP A 92 1.95 -5.56 -7.03
CA TRP A 92 3.30 -5.56 -7.56
C TRP A 92 3.57 -6.88 -8.28
N ASP A 93 3.95 -6.78 -9.55
CA ASP A 93 4.38 -7.93 -10.34
C ASP A 93 5.64 -7.54 -11.10
N ASN A 94 6.75 -8.18 -10.73
CA ASN A 94 8.05 -7.93 -11.33
C ASN A 94 8.82 -9.24 -11.47
N GLU A 95 9.07 -9.63 -12.72
CA GLU A 95 9.73 -10.90 -13.07
C GLU A 95 11.06 -11.07 -12.33
N ARG A 96 11.93 -10.05 -12.38
CA ARG A 96 13.24 -10.11 -11.73
C ARG A 96 13.17 -10.28 -10.22
N PHE A 97 12.23 -9.60 -9.57
CA PHE A 97 12.00 -9.75 -8.13
C PHE A 97 11.57 -11.19 -7.79
N ASN A 98 10.60 -11.73 -8.52
CA ASN A 98 10.08 -13.08 -8.27
C ASN A 98 11.15 -14.16 -8.54
N GLU A 99 11.98 -14.00 -9.57
CA GLU A 99 13.14 -14.87 -9.81
C GLU A 99 14.09 -14.90 -8.61
N LEU A 100 14.50 -13.72 -8.13
CA LEU A 100 15.45 -13.58 -7.04
C LEU A 100 14.88 -14.11 -5.72
N LEU A 101 13.57 -13.90 -5.47
CA LEU A 101 12.91 -14.42 -4.29
C LEU A 101 13.03 -15.95 -4.20
N LEU A 102 12.82 -16.66 -5.32
CA LEU A 102 12.97 -18.12 -5.35
C LEU A 102 14.43 -18.56 -5.23
N GLN A 103 15.36 -17.86 -5.89
CA GLN A 103 16.78 -18.19 -5.86
C GLN A 103 17.41 -17.98 -4.48
N ALA A 104 16.92 -17.03 -3.69
CA ALA A 104 17.47 -16.75 -2.37
C ALA A 104 17.09 -17.80 -1.30
N ARG A 105 15.99 -18.54 -1.47
CA ARG A 105 15.52 -19.54 -0.49
C ARG A 105 16.54 -20.63 -0.13
N PRO A 106 17.31 -21.21 -1.08
CA PRO A 106 18.37 -22.18 -0.75
C PRO A 106 19.70 -21.57 -0.29
N GLU A 107 19.88 -20.25 -0.35
CA GLU A 107 21.14 -19.61 0.07
C GLU A 107 21.28 -19.61 1.59
N LEU A 108 22.49 -19.91 2.09
CA LEU A 108 22.78 -20.12 3.51
C LEU A 108 23.84 -19.15 4.07
N ASP A 109 24.28 -18.17 3.29
CA ASP A 109 25.41 -17.27 3.59
C ASP A 109 25.08 -16.04 4.45
#